data_AF-A0A3D4EEV0-F1
#
_entry.id   AF-A0A3D4EEV0-F1
#
_cell.length_a   1.000
_cell.length_b   1.000
_cell.length_c   1.000
_cell.angle_alpha   90.00
_cell.angle_beta   90.00
_cell.angle_gamma   90.00
#
_symmetry.space_group_name_H-M   'P 1'
#
loop_
_entity.id
_entity.type
_entity.pdbx_description
1 polymer ?
#
loop_
_entity_poly.entity_id
_entity_poly.type
_entity_poly.pdbx_seq_one_letter_code
_entity_poly.pdbx_strand_id
1 'polypeptide(L)'
;FPGETEEHQRETLEFLEKVAFSDVHVFPYSRRPGTPADKMPDQIDRAEKARRSKQARAVAEKTRKAYLESAVGTVLPVLFETKEDGLWQGHSDTYLLVRAEGDDLRGQLR
;
A
#
# COMPACT_ATOMS: atom_id res chain seq x y z
N PHE A 1 -8.71 15.64 3.26
CA PHE A 1 -10.13 15.57 3.68
C PHE A 1 -10.68 17.01 3.85
N PRO A 2 -12.01 17.30 3.87
CA PRO A 2 -12.47 18.67 4.16
C PRO A 2 -11.88 19.21 5.47
N GLY A 3 -11.33 20.43 5.45
CA GLY A 3 -10.64 21.05 6.60
C GLY A 3 -9.22 20.53 6.89
N GLU A 4 -8.67 19.64 6.07
CA GLU A 4 -7.30 19.14 6.26
C GLU A 4 -6.25 20.21 5.93
N THR A 5 -5.37 20.50 6.86
CA THR A 5 -4.32 21.52 6.75
C THR A 5 -3.00 20.93 6.26
N GLU A 6 -2.02 21.78 5.94
CA GLU A 6 -0.64 21.32 5.66
C GLU A 6 -0.01 20.63 6.88
N GLU A 7 -0.37 21.04 8.09
CA GLU A 7 0.07 20.41 9.34
C GLU A 7 -0.40 18.95 9.40
N HIS A 8 -1.71 18.71 9.22
CA HIS A 8 -2.27 17.36 9.21
C HIS A 8 -1.68 16.49 8.10
N GLN A 9 -1.40 17.08 6.93
CA GLN A 9 -0.72 16.38 5.85
C GLN A 9 0.69 15.97 6.26
N ARG A 10 1.45 16.85 6.90
CA ARG A 10 2.81 16.54 7.38
C ARG A 10 2.79 15.44 8.43
N GLU A 11 1.92 15.54 9.44
CA GLU A 11 1.74 14.51 10.47
C GLU A 11 1.39 13.14 9.86
N THR A 12 0.54 13.14 8.82
CA THR A 12 0.19 11.90 8.09
C THR A 12 1.40 11.29 7.40
N LEU A 13 2.24 12.11 6.74
CA LEU A 13 3.45 11.61 6.07
C LEU A 13 4.48 11.09 7.08
N GLU A 14 4.69 11.81 8.18
CA GLU A 14 5.57 11.37 9.28
C GLU A 14 5.08 10.07 9.92
N PHE A 15 3.77 9.92 10.09
CA PHE A 15 3.16 8.69 10.59
C PHE A 15 3.38 7.50 9.65
N LEU A 16 3.15 7.68 8.34
CA LEU A 16 3.38 6.63 7.35
C LEU A 16 4.85 6.19 7.33
N GLU A 17 5.79 7.14 7.40
CA GLU A 17 7.21 6.84 7.44
C GLU A 17 7.61 6.13 8.74
N LYS A 18 7.09 6.57 9.88
CA LYS A 18 7.41 5.99 11.20
C LYS A 18 6.91 4.55 11.34
N VAL A 19 5.69 4.27 10.86
CA VAL A 19 5.11 2.92 11.00
C VAL A 19 5.67 1.97 9.94
N ALA A 20 6.01 2.48 8.75
CA ALA A 20 6.59 1.71 7.66
C ALA A 20 5.77 0.46 7.30
N PHE A 21 4.48 0.65 7.03
CA PHE A 21 3.58 -0.42 6.59
C PHE A 21 4.13 -1.16 5.37
N SER A 22 3.85 -2.46 5.30
CA SER A 22 4.24 -3.34 4.18
C SER A 22 3.58 -2.95 2.86
N ASP A 23 2.35 -2.44 2.91
CA ASP A 23 1.64 -1.85 1.78
C ASP A 23 0.64 -0.79 2.27
N VAL A 24 0.39 0.24 1.46
CA VAL A 24 -0.53 1.33 1.79
C VAL A 24 -1.31 1.74 0.55
N HIS A 25 -2.63 1.80 0.69
CA HIS A 25 -3.51 2.24 -0.38
C HIS A 25 -4.05 3.65 -0.11
N VAL A 26 -3.71 4.60 -0.99
CA VAL A 26 -4.02 6.02 -0.82
C VAL A 26 -5.09 6.48 -1.81
N PHE A 27 -6.19 7.02 -1.27
CA PHE A 27 -7.26 7.61 -2.05
C PHE A 27 -7.55 9.06 -1.64
N PRO A 28 -7.68 9.99 -2.61
CA PRO A 28 -8.21 11.31 -2.33
C PRO A 28 -9.69 11.21 -1.95
N TYR A 29 -10.13 12.05 -1.00
CA TYR A 29 -11.54 12.17 -0.67
C TYR A 29 -12.38 12.51 -1.91
N SER A 30 -13.38 11.66 -2.18
CA SER A 30 -14.42 11.89 -3.18
C SER A 30 -15.69 12.34 -2.48
N ARG A 31 -16.12 13.57 -2.76
CA ARG A 31 -17.36 14.13 -2.20
C ARG A 31 -18.56 13.29 -2.65
N ARG A 32 -19.39 12.88 -1.69
CA ARG A 32 -20.61 12.08 -1.93
C ARG A 32 -21.83 12.82 -1.35
N PRO A 33 -22.83 13.17 -2.18
CA PRO A 33 -24.01 13.89 -1.72
C PRO A 33 -24.68 13.23 -0.52
N GLY A 34 -25.06 14.03 0.47
CA GLY A 34 -25.81 13.58 1.65
C GLY A 34 -24.95 13.03 2.80
N THR A 35 -23.64 12.87 2.62
CA THR A 35 -22.74 12.51 3.72
C THR A 35 -22.46 13.71 4.65
N PRO A 36 -22.07 13.50 5.93
CA PRO A 36 -21.66 14.63 6.78
C PRO A 36 -20.50 15.44 6.17
N ALA A 37 -19.52 14.75 5.58
CA ALA A 37 -18.37 15.37 4.92
C ALA A 37 -18.73 16.17 3.65
N ASP A 38 -19.91 15.94 3.06
CA ASP A 38 -20.46 16.75 1.97
C ASP A 38 -20.80 18.18 2.41
N LYS A 39 -21.22 18.32 3.68
CA LYS A 39 -21.68 19.60 4.27
C LYS A 39 -20.59 20.31 5.06
N MET A 40 -19.45 19.67 5.29
CA MET A 40 -18.33 20.29 5.99
C MET A 40 -17.80 21.50 5.21
N PRO A 41 -17.42 22.60 5.89
CA PRO A 41 -16.72 23.71 5.26
C PRO A 41 -15.32 23.28 4.81
N ASP A 42 -14.61 24.19 4.14
CA ASP A 42 -13.19 24.02 3.77
C ASP A 42 -12.93 22.77 2.92
N GLN A 43 -13.78 22.58 1.92
CA GLN A 43 -13.59 21.55 0.90
C GLN A 43 -12.29 21.83 0.14
N ILE A 44 -11.46 20.80 0.00
CA ILE A 44 -10.20 20.89 -0.72
C ILE A 44 -10.42 20.60 -2.20
N ASP A 45 -9.83 21.44 -3.06
CA ASP A 45 -9.91 21.28 -4.50
C ASP A 45 -9.23 19.99 -4.99
N ARG A 46 -9.49 19.66 -6.27
CA ARG A 46 -8.98 18.42 -6.87
C ARG A 46 -7.46 18.40 -7.00
N ALA A 47 -6.84 19.52 -7.35
CA ALA A 47 -5.41 19.60 -7.59
C ALA A 47 -4.63 19.38 -6.28
N GLU A 48 -5.09 19.98 -5.20
CA GLU A 48 -4.48 19.86 -3.89
C GLU A 48 -4.63 18.44 -3.32
N LYS A 49 -5.82 17.84 -3.44
CA LYS A 49 -6.01 16.42 -3.08
C LYS A 49 -5.10 15.48 -3.89
N ALA A 50 -4.89 15.77 -5.17
CA ALA A 50 -4.00 14.99 -6.02
C ALA A 50 -2.52 15.14 -5.60
N ARG A 51 -2.09 16.37 -5.27
CA ARG A 51 -0.75 16.67 -4.74
C ARG A 51 -0.48 15.87 -3.46
N ARG A 52 -1.37 15.95 -2.47
CA ARG A 52 -1.27 15.23 -1.19
C ARG A 52 -1.27 13.72 -1.36
N SER A 53 -2.17 13.20 -2.20
CA SER A 53 -2.22 11.76 -2.50
C SER A 53 -0.92 11.27 -3.15
N LYS A 54 -0.32 12.06 -4.04
CA LYS A 54 0.96 11.73 -4.67
C LYS A 54 2.10 11.69 -3.64
N GLN A 55 2.14 12.63 -2.70
CA GLN A 55 3.14 12.64 -1.63
C GLN A 55 3.02 11.43 -0.71
N ALA A 56 1.80 11.09 -0.28
CA ALA A 56 1.57 9.93 0.56
C ALA A 56 1.92 8.61 -0.15
N ARG A 57 1.61 8.49 -1.45
CA ARG A 57 2.04 7.34 -2.27
C ARG A 57 3.54 7.23 -2.37
N ALA A 58 4.26 8.34 -2.52
CA ALA A 58 5.72 8.30 -2.58
C ALA A 58 6.34 7.80 -1.26
N VAL A 59 5.80 8.19 -0.10
CA VAL A 59 6.23 7.65 1.21
C VAL A 59 5.90 6.16 1.30
N ALA A 60 4.69 5.76 0.92
CA ALA A 60 4.28 4.35 0.91
C ALA A 60 5.15 3.48 -0.01
N GLU A 61 5.48 3.95 -1.21
CA GLU A 61 6.37 3.25 -2.15
C GLU A 61 7.78 3.10 -1.56
N LYS A 62 8.29 4.13 -0.89
CA LYS A 62 9.58 4.07 -0.18
C LYS A 62 9.57 3.02 0.93
N THR A 63 8.55 3.00 1.79
CA THR A 63 8.48 2.05 2.91
C THR A 63 8.23 0.63 2.42
N ARG A 64 7.35 0.45 1.42
CA ARG A 64 7.11 -0.84 0.77
C ARG A 64 8.38 -1.40 0.14
N LYS A 65 9.16 -0.56 -0.55
CA LYS A 65 10.45 -0.98 -1.11
C LYS A 65 11.42 -1.46 -0.02
N ALA A 66 11.57 -0.69 1.07
CA ALA A 66 12.42 -1.08 2.19
C ALA A 66 11.95 -2.40 2.84
N TYR A 67 10.63 -2.60 2.96
CA TYR A 67 10.06 -3.84 3.46
C TYR A 67 10.39 -5.03 2.56
N LEU A 68 10.22 -4.90 1.23
CA LEU A 68 10.60 -5.93 0.26
C LEU A 68 12.10 -6.24 0.29
N GLU A 69 12.94 -5.21 0.39
CA GLU A 69 14.40 -5.35 0.50
C GLU A 69 14.80 -6.09 1.78
N SER A 70 14.09 -5.90 2.90
CA SER A 70 14.36 -6.60 4.15
C SER A 70 14.15 -8.12 4.07
N ALA A 71 13.35 -8.60 3.11
CA ALA A 71 13.11 -10.02 2.90
C ALA A 71 14.21 -10.69 2.05
N VAL A 72 15.05 -9.92 1.35
CA VAL A 72 16.10 -10.45 0.49
C VAL A 72 17.13 -11.23 1.32
N GLY A 73 17.40 -12.47 0.93
CA GLY A 73 18.33 -13.37 1.63
C GLY A 73 17.72 -14.09 2.84
N THR A 74 16.44 -13.88 3.12
CA THR A 74 15.70 -14.65 4.13
C THR A 74 15.01 -15.86 3.50
N VAL A 75 14.62 -16.82 4.35
CA VAL A 75 13.79 -17.98 3.94
C VAL A 75 12.39 -17.74 4.46
N LEU A 76 11.40 -17.78 3.56
CA LEU A 76 9.99 -17.53 3.88
C LEU A 76 9.17 -18.78 3.56
N PRO A 77 8.23 -19.18 4.43
CA PRO A 77 7.24 -20.18 4.06
C PRO A 77 6.26 -19.56 3.06
N VAL A 78 6.04 -20.20 1.91
CA VAL A 78 5.21 -19.70 0.80
C VAL A 78 4.15 -20.73 0.42
N LEU A 79 2.90 -20.30 0.37
CA LEU A 79 1.80 -21.08 -0.20
C LEU A 79 1.63 -20.70 -1.67
N PHE A 80 1.93 -21.62 -2.59
CA PHE A 80 1.75 -21.41 -4.02
C PHE A 80 0.35 -21.80 -4.49
N GLU A 81 -0.28 -20.96 -5.33
CA GLU A 81 -1.69 -21.13 -5.71
C GLU A 81 -1.90 -21.19 -7.22
N THR A 82 -1.14 -20.40 -7.99
CA THR A 82 -1.30 -20.25 -9.45
C THR A 82 0.04 -20.35 -10.17
N LYS A 83 0.02 -20.66 -11.47
CA LYS A 83 1.19 -20.64 -12.35
C LYS A 83 0.89 -19.73 -13.54
N GLU A 84 1.68 -18.67 -13.70
CA GLU A 84 1.53 -17.64 -14.74
C GLU A 84 2.90 -17.26 -15.31
N ASP A 85 2.97 -17.12 -16.63
CA ASP A 85 4.21 -16.88 -17.39
C ASP A 85 5.34 -17.88 -17.06
N GLY A 86 4.98 -19.14 -16.82
CA GLY A 86 5.94 -20.20 -16.48
C GLY A 86 6.41 -20.23 -15.02
N LEU A 87 6.02 -19.26 -14.19
CA LEU A 87 6.40 -19.17 -12.77
C LEU A 87 5.20 -19.46 -11.85
N TRP A 88 5.45 -20.17 -10.76
CA TRP A 88 4.49 -20.29 -9.67
C TRP A 88 4.39 -18.97 -8.92
N GLN A 89 3.17 -18.57 -8.57
CA GLN A 89 2.89 -17.43 -7.71
C GLN A 89 2.25 -17.90 -6.42
N GLY A 90 2.68 -17.29 -5.31
CA GLY A 90 2.20 -17.60 -3.98
C GLY A 90 2.44 -16.44 -3.03
N HIS A 91 1.89 -16.56 -1.83
CA HIS A 91 2.10 -15.58 -0.76
C HIS A 91 2.87 -16.21 0.39
N SER A 92 3.81 -15.45 0.96
CA SER A 92 4.41 -15.82 2.23
C SER A 92 3.41 -15.70 3.39
N ASP A 93 3.77 -16.20 4.56
CA ASP A 93 3.07 -15.95 5.84
C ASP A 93 2.95 -14.45 6.20
N THR A 94 3.78 -13.62 5.59
CA THR A 94 3.84 -12.17 5.70
C THR A 94 3.22 -11.46 4.48
N TYR A 95 2.47 -12.18 3.66
CA TYR A 95 1.78 -11.70 2.46
C TYR A 95 2.68 -11.11 1.38
N LEU A 96 3.97 -11.46 1.37
CA LEU A 96 4.83 -11.14 0.24
C LEU A 96 4.47 -12.02 -0.94
N LEU A 97 4.16 -11.40 -2.08
CA LEU A 97 3.98 -12.11 -3.34
C LEU A 97 5.35 -12.65 -3.79
N VAL A 98 5.45 -13.97 -3.90
CA VAL A 98 6.66 -14.68 -4.33
C VAL A 98 6.40 -15.34 -5.68
N ARG A 99 7.36 -15.19 -6.60
CA ARG A 99 7.39 -15.94 -7.87
C ARG A 99 8.58 -16.88 -7.86
N ALA A 100 8.35 -18.15 -8.18
CA ALA A 100 9.40 -19.18 -8.18
C ALA A 100 9.25 -20.17 -9.33
N GLU A 101 10.37 -20.72 -9.78
CA GLU A 101 10.40 -21.91 -10.62
C GLU A 101 10.11 -23.16 -9.78
N GLY A 102 9.57 -24.20 -10.43
CA GLY A 102 9.33 -25.48 -9.78
C GLY A 102 8.22 -26.29 -10.43
N ASP A 103 8.10 -27.53 -9.97
CA ASP A 103 7.11 -28.50 -10.44
C ASP A 103 6.07 -28.76 -9.35
N ASP A 104 4.80 -28.76 -9.75
CA ASP A 104 3.64 -29.12 -8.91
C ASP A 104 3.60 -28.47 -7.52
N LEU A 105 3.79 -27.14 -7.43
CA LEU A 105 3.80 -26.42 -6.15
C LEU A 105 2.40 -26.08 -5.62
N ARG A 106 1.34 -26.30 -6.39
CA ARG A 106 -0.02 -25.84 -6.06
C ARG A 106 -0.51 -26.40 -4.73
N GLY A 107 -0.97 -25.52 -3.84
CA GLY A 107 -1.54 -25.91 -2.55
C GLY A 107 -0.51 -26.45 -1.55
N GLN A 108 0.79 -26.33 -1.85
CA GLN A 108 1.87 -26.75 -0.98
C GLN A 108 2.49 -25.53 -0.29
N LEU A 109 2.76 -25.67 1.00
CA LEU A 109 3.58 -24.72 1.76
C LEU A 109 5.05 -25.15 1.62
N ARG A 110 5.89 -24.26 1.07
CA ARG A 110 7.31 -24.51 0.81
C ARG A 110 8.20 -23.50 1.50
#